data_AF-A0A430R472-F1
#
_entry.id   AF-A0A430R472-F1
#
_cell.length_a   1.000
_cell.length_b   1.000
_cell.length_c   1.000
_cell.angle_alpha   90.00
_cell.angle_beta   90.00
_cell.angle_gamma   90.00
#
_symmetry.space_group_name_H-M   'P 1'
#
loop_
_entity.id
_entity.type
_entity.pdbx_description
1 polymer ?
#
loop_
_entity_poly.entity_id
_entity_poly.type
_entity_poly.pdbx_seq_one_letter_code
_entity_poly.pdbx_strand_id
1 'polypeptide(L)'
;GGMWLLLAALGVLLLALGGKGLYLGLTLAYFAPVFVLQWAFGGDLLWGWRRALLLGAGLPTLYLWFADAWAIREGIWWISPRYTLGLGAFGLPLEEMAFFLCTNLAVVQGLLLAWHPEALRRLR
;
A
#
# COMPACT_ATOMS: atom_id res chain seq x y z
N GLY A 1 -2.44 8.93 -11.95
CA GLY A 1 -3.87 8.55 -11.94
C GLY A 1 -4.11 7.17 -12.54
N GLY A 2 -3.94 7.03 -13.87
CA GLY A 2 -4.34 5.81 -14.61
C GLY A 2 -3.82 4.47 -14.05
N MET A 3 -2.56 4.43 -13.60
CA MET A 3 -1.99 3.22 -12.96
C MET A 3 -2.80 2.75 -11.75
N TRP A 4 -3.23 3.67 -10.88
CA TRP A 4 -4.01 3.32 -9.70
C TRP A 4 -5.41 2.83 -10.06
N LEU A 5 -6.02 3.34 -11.13
CA LEU A 5 -7.30 2.84 -11.63
C LEU A 5 -7.19 1.41 -12.15
N LEU A 6 -6.10 1.08 -12.87
CA LEU A 6 -5.84 -0.28 -13.32
C LEU A 6 -5.64 -1.24 -12.13
N LEU A 7 -4.91 -0.80 -11.11
CA LEU A 7 -4.72 -1.56 -9.88
C LEU A 7 -6.03 -1.73 -9.10
N ALA A 8 -6.90 -0.71 -9.08
CA ALA A 8 -8.24 -0.82 -8.50
C ALA A 8 -9.09 -1.87 -9.23
N ALA A 9 -9.10 -1.83 -10.56
CA ALA A 9 -9.82 -2.80 -11.38
C ALA A 9 -9.30 -4.23 -11.17
N LEU A 10 -7.98 -4.41 -11.09
CA LEU A 10 -7.36 -5.69 -10.75
C LEU A 10 -7.78 -6.14 -9.34
N GLY A 11 -7.78 -5.23 -8.36
CA GLY A 11 -8.21 -5.51 -7.00
C GLY A 11 -9.65 -6.04 -6.93
N VAL A 12 -10.57 -5.34 -7.60
CA VAL A 12 -11.98 -5.75 -7.70
C VAL A 12 -12.13 -7.10 -8.41
N LEU A 13 -11.38 -7.34 -9.48
CA LEU A 13 -11.39 -8.62 -10.19
C LEU A 13 -10.95 -9.78 -9.27
N LEU A 14 -9.82 -9.63 -8.57
CA LEU A 14 -9.32 -10.64 -7.64
C LEU A 14 -10.29 -10.90 -6.48
N LEU A 15 -10.95 -9.84 -6.01
CA LEU A 15 -11.99 -9.95 -4.99
C LEU A 15 -13.20 -10.75 -5.50
N ALA A 16 -13.64 -10.51 -6.74
CA ALA A 16 -14.74 -11.23 -7.35
C ALA A 16 -14.41 -12.72 -7.58
N LEU A 17 -13.15 -13.06 -7.84
CA LEU A 17 -12.70 -14.44 -8.00
C LEU A 17 -12.63 -15.22 -6.67
N GLY A 18 -12.47 -14.54 -5.53
CA GLY A 18 -12.60 -15.13 -4.17
C GLY A 18 -11.58 -16.21 -3.79
N GLY A 19 -10.57 -16.45 -4.62
CA GLY A 19 -9.63 -17.57 -4.50
C GLY A 19 -8.20 -17.14 -4.15
N LYS A 20 -7.21 -17.76 -4.81
CA LYS A 20 -5.81 -17.37 -4.72
C LYS A 20 -5.66 -15.92 -5.19
N GLY A 21 -5.03 -15.08 -4.38
CA GLY A 21 -4.90 -13.64 -4.64
C GLY A 21 -6.04 -12.79 -4.07
N LEU A 22 -7.00 -13.38 -3.34
CA LEU A 22 -8.03 -12.60 -2.64
C LEU A 22 -7.40 -11.58 -1.67
N TYR A 23 -6.31 -11.93 -0.99
CA TYR A 23 -5.65 -10.99 -0.07
C TYR A 23 -5.05 -9.79 -0.82
N LEU A 24 -4.37 -10.04 -1.94
CA LEU A 24 -3.90 -8.97 -2.81
C LEU A 24 -5.07 -8.14 -3.36
N GLY A 25 -6.15 -8.81 -3.74
CA GLY A 25 -7.38 -8.19 -4.24
C GLY A 25 -7.97 -7.19 -3.26
N LEU A 26 -8.16 -7.61 -2.00
CA LEU A 26 -8.63 -6.76 -0.91
C LEU A 26 -7.69 -5.55 -0.68
N THR A 27 -6.39 -5.79 -0.66
CA THR A 27 -5.38 -4.73 -0.49
C THR A 27 -5.48 -3.69 -1.60
N LEU A 28 -5.50 -4.12 -2.86
CA LEU A 28 -5.57 -3.21 -4.01
C LEU A 28 -6.92 -2.50 -4.09
N ALA A 29 -8.03 -3.22 -3.90
CA ALA A 29 -9.37 -2.64 -3.95
C ALA A 29 -9.56 -1.56 -2.88
N TYR A 30 -8.95 -1.72 -1.70
CA TYR A 30 -9.01 -0.73 -0.62
C TYR A 30 -8.12 0.49 -0.88
N PHE A 31 -6.83 0.28 -1.19
CA PHE A 31 -5.86 1.39 -1.26
C PHE A 31 -5.88 2.14 -2.58
N ALA A 32 -6.22 1.49 -3.69
CA ALA A 32 -6.16 2.13 -5.00
C ALA A 32 -7.08 3.37 -5.13
N PRO A 33 -8.34 3.39 -4.65
CA PRO A 33 -9.16 4.61 -4.62
C PRO A 33 -8.51 5.74 -3.81
N VAL A 34 -7.89 5.43 -2.68
CA VAL A 34 -7.17 6.42 -1.85
C VAL A 34 -6.02 7.04 -2.66
N PHE A 35 -5.23 6.22 -3.35
CA PHE A 35 -4.14 6.69 -4.18
C PHE A 35 -4.60 7.47 -5.41
N VAL A 36 -5.73 7.09 -6.03
CA VAL A 36 -6.34 7.88 -7.10
C VAL A 36 -6.64 9.30 -6.60
N LEU A 37 -7.29 9.43 -5.45
CA LEU A 37 -7.65 10.73 -4.86
C LEU A 37 -6.40 11.55 -4.50
N GLN A 38 -5.44 10.95 -3.79
CA GLN A 38 -4.20 11.64 -3.39
C GLN A 38 -3.40 12.14 -4.60
N TRP A 39 -3.26 11.32 -5.64
CA TRP A 39 -2.52 11.69 -6.85
C TRP A 39 -3.29 12.64 -7.76
N ALA A 40 -4.62 12.55 -7.82
CA ALA A 40 -5.45 13.50 -8.55
C ALA A 40 -5.38 14.90 -7.89
N PHE A 41 -5.35 14.95 -6.56
CA PHE A 41 -5.32 16.20 -5.81
C PHE A 41 -3.93 16.88 -5.82
N GLY A 42 -2.85 16.12 -5.61
CA GLY A 42 -1.52 16.70 -5.40
C GLY A 42 -0.35 15.80 -5.83
N GLY A 43 -0.53 14.98 -6.88
CA GLY A 43 0.54 14.12 -7.38
C GLY A 43 1.81 14.87 -7.79
N ASP A 44 1.68 16.11 -8.26
CA ASP A 44 2.81 17.00 -8.57
C ASP A 44 3.61 17.39 -7.31
N LEU A 45 2.91 17.67 -6.21
CA LEU A 45 3.52 18.00 -4.92
C LEU A 45 4.25 16.78 -4.33
N LEU A 46 3.59 15.61 -4.36
CA LEU A 46 4.18 14.35 -3.92
C LEU A 46 5.44 14.00 -4.71
N TRP A 47 5.43 14.25 -6.02
CA TRP A 47 6.60 14.03 -6.87
C TRP A 47 7.75 14.97 -6.54
N GLY A 48 7.43 16.25 -6.26
CA GLY A 48 8.40 17.22 -5.76
C GLY A 48 9.08 16.77 -4.46
N TRP A 49 8.35 16.07 -3.60
CA TRP A 49 8.83 15.55 -2.32
C TRP A 49 9.15 14.05 -2.33
N ARG A 50 9.43 13.47 -3.51
CA ARG A 50 9.67 12.02 -3.68
C ARG A 50 10.72 11.43 -2.73
N ARG A 51 11.74 12.19 -2.33
CA ARG A 51 12.75 11.70 -1.37
C ARG A 51 12.14 11.49 0.02
N ALA A 52 11.38 12.48 0.50
CA ALA A 52 10.66 12.37 1.77
C ALA A 52 9.60 11.27 1.71
N LEU A 53 8.90 11.14 0.58
CA LEU A 53 7.94 10.05 0.37
C LEU A 53 8.61 8.68 0.40
N LEU A 54 9.70 8.48 -0.35
CA LEU A 54 10.40 7.19 -0.44
C LEU A 54 11.04 6.79 0.89
N LEU A 55 11.68 7.73 1.59
CA LEU A 55 12.27 7.44 2.91
C LEU A 55 11.18 7.25 3.97
N GLY A 56 10.19 8.13 3.98
CA GLY A 56 9.10 8.13 4.94
C GLY A 56 8.21 6.90 4.84
N ALA A 57 7.99 6.36 3.64
CA ALA A 57 7.24 5.12 3.46
C ALA A 57 8.15 3.87 3.49
N GLY A 58 9.34 3.95 2.89
CA GLY A 58 10.24 2.81 2.73
C GLY A 58 10.83 2.32 4.05
N LEU A 59 11.33 3.22 4.90
CA LEU A 59 11.91 2.84 6.20
C LEU A 59 10.91 2.11 7.11
N PRO A 60 9.70 2.62 7.39
CA PRO A 60 8.73 1.88 8.20
C PRO A 60 8.22 0.62 7.51
N THR A 61 8.12 0.60 6.17
CA THR A 61 7.76 -0.62 5.43
C THR A 61 8.77 -1.73 5.67
N LEU A 62 10.07 -1.44 5.54
CA LEU A 62 11.12 -2.43 5.78
C LEU A 62 11.11 -2.90 7.24
N TYR A 63 10.98 -1.97 8.20
CA TYR A 63 10.86 -2.31 9.62
C TYR A 63 9.69 -3.26 9.88
N LEU A 64 8.51 -2.95 9.35
CA LEU A 64 7.31 -3.78 9.55
C LEU A 64 7.43 -5.13 8.85
N TRP A 65 8.06 -5.20 7.68
CA TRP A 65 8.34 -6.50 7.05
C TRP A 65 9.22 -7.40 7.93
N PHE A 66 10.27 -6.86 8.52
CA PHE A 66 11.13 -7.63 9.43
C PHE A 66 10.41 -8.05 10.71
N ALA A 67 9.69 -7.12 11.34
CA ALA A 67 8.92 -7.40 12.55
C ALA A 67 7.85 -8.46 12.29
N ASP A 68 7.19 -8.40 11.14
CA ASP A 68 6.10 -9.30 10.82
C ASP A 68 6.57 -10.69 10.38
N ALA A 69 7.63 -10.76 9.57
CA ALA A 69 8.31 -12.01 9.26
C ALA A 69 8.78 -12.73 10.53
N TRP A 70 9.28 -11.98 11.51
CA TRP A 70 9.62 -12.53 12.82
C TRP A 70 8.37 -13.08 13.52
N ALA A 71 7.30 -12.29 13.61
CA ALA A 71 6.08 -12.68 14.32
C ALA A 71 5.46 -13.96 13.75
N ILE A 72 5.43 -14.10 12.42
CA ILE A 72 4.96 -15.32 11.74
C ILE A 72 5.88 -16.50 12.04
N ARG A 73 7.20 -16.30 12.02
CA ARG A 73 8.18 -17.35 12.32
C ARG A 73 8.05 -17.87 13.77
N GLU A 74 7.73 -17.00 14.72
CA GLU A 74 7.49 -17.37 16.12
C GLU A 74 6.06 -17.89 16.36
N GLY A 75 5.22 -17.98 15.32
CA GLY A 75 3.86 -18.49 15.44
C GLY A 75 2.91 -17.58 16.23
N ILE A 76 3.25 -16.29 16.38
CA ILE A 76 2.38 -15.29 17.03
C ILE A 76 1.08 -15.16 16.24
N TRP A 77 1.17 -15.18 14.92
CA TRP A 77 0.04 -15.16 14.01
C TRP A 77 0.40 -15.80 12.67
N TRP A 78 -0.58 -15.99 11.78
CA TRP A 78 -0.40 -16.66 10.50
C TRP A 78 -1.29 -16.06 9.41
N ILE A 79 -0.87 -16.25 8.16
CA ILE A 79 -1.61 -15.84 6.97
C ILE A 79 -2.11 -17.09 6.25
N SER A 80 -3.39 -17.09 5.86
CA SER A 80 -4.02 -18.23 5.20
C SER A 80 -3.40 -18.48 3.81
N PRO A 81 -2.75 -19.64 3.58
CA PRO A 81 -2.16 -19.95 2.27
C PRO A 81 -3.20 -20.07 1.15
N ARG A 82 -4.47 -20.31 1.52
CA ARG A 82 -5.60 -20.45 0.60
C ARG A 82 -5.87 -19.18 -0.21
N TYR A 83 -5.63 -18.02 0.40
CA TYR A 83 -5.99 -16.71 -0.18
C TYR A 83 -4.78 -15.94 -0.71
N THR A 84 -3.58 -16.48 -0.53
CA THR A 84 -2.32 -15.94 -1.05
C THR A 84 -1.89 -16.64 -2.34
N LEU A 85 -1.03 -15.99 -3.12
CA LEU A 85 -0.42 -16.48 -4.35
C LEU A 85 0.67 -17.53 -4.09
N GLY A 86 1.17 -17.61 -2.86
CA GLY A 86 2.29 -18.50 -2.49
C GLY A 86 3.66 -17.93 -2.86
N LEU A 87 3.72 -16.67 -3.29
CA LEU A 87 4.97 -15.93 -3.47
C LEU A 87 5.31 -15.20 -2.17
N GLY A 88 6.59 -15.10 -1.85
CA GLY A 88 7.06 -14.38 -0.66
C GLY A 88 8.57 -14.27 -0.61
N ALA A 89 9.05 -13.45 0.31
CA ALA A 89 10.47 -13.27 0.58
C ALA A 89 10.70 -13.27 2.10
N PHE A 90 11.81 -13.88 2.55
CA PHE A 90 12.20 -13.90 3.96
C PHE A 90 11.13 -14.46 4.93
N GLY A 91 10.24 -15.34 4.44
CA GLY A 91 9.14 -15.91 5.23
C GLY A 91 7.87 -15.07 5.26
N LEU A 92 7.83 -13.94 4.54
CA LEU A 92 6.68 -13.04 4.44
C LEU A 92 6.00 -13.17 3.07
N PRO A 93 4.67 -13.39 3.00
CA PRO A 93 3.94 -13.39 1.74
C PRO A 93 4.03 -12.05 1.01
N LEU A 94 4.03 -12.09 -0.33
CA LEU A 94 4.06 -10.91 -1.18
C LEU A 94 2.89 -9.95 -0.89
N GLU A 95 1.72 -10.49 -0.57
CA GLU A 95 0.53 -9.72 -0.24
C GLU A 95 0.69 -8.93 1.05
N GLU A 96 1.32 -9.52 2.06
CA GLU A 96 1.63 -8.85 3.33
C GLU A 96 2.67 -7.75 3.12
N MET A 97 3.67 -8.02 2.27
CA MET A 97 4.66 -7.02 1.87
C MET A 97 3.99 -5.82 1.20
N ALA A 98 3.08 -6.08 0.25
CA ALA A 98 2.30 -5.06 -0.44
C ALA A 98 1.35 -4.32 0.51
N PHE A 99 0.73 -5.00 1.47
CA PHE A 99 -0.14 -4.41 2.46
C PHE A 99 0.58 -3.35 3.29
N PHE A 100 1.75 -3.66 3.85
CA PHE A 100 2.53 -2.69 4.62
C PHE A 100 3.03 -1.52 3.77
N LEU A 101 3.47 -1.79 2.52
CA LEU A 101 3.88 -0.73 1.61
C LEU A 101 2.72 0.22 1.29
N CYS A 102 1.55 -0.32 0.94
CA CYS A 102 0.37 0.47 0.62
C CYS A 102 -0.11 1.29 1.84
N THR A 103 -0.12 0.68 3.02
CA THR A 103 -0.48 1.36 4.27
C THR A 103 0.44 2.55 4.53
N ASN A 104 1.76 2.34 4.50
CA ASN A 104 2.73 3.42 4.73
C ASN A 104 2.65 4.49 3.64
N LEU A 105 2.48 4.11 2.38
CA LEU A 105 2.25 5.07 1.29
C LEU A 105 1.00 5.91 1.53
N ALA A 106 -0.12 5.32 1.94
CA ALA A 106 -1.37 6.05 2.18
C ALA A 106 -1.21 7.09 3.29
N VAL A 107 -0.58 6.68 4.41
CA VAL A 107 -0.31 7.56 5.55
C VAL A 107 0.65 8.68 5.18
N VAL A 108 1.82 8.34 4.62
CA VAL A 108 2.88 9.32 4.32
C VAL A 108 2.41 10.30 3.26
N GLN A 109 1.81 9.84 2.16
CA GLN A 109 1.24 10.75 1.14
C GLN A 109 0.18 11.67 1.75
N GLY A 110 -0.70 11.14 2.61
CA GLY A 110 -1.71 11.92 3.31
C GLY A 110 -1.10 13.02 4.17
N LEU A 111 -0.08 12.70 4.96
CA LEU A 111 0.64 13.67 5.80
C LEU A 111 1.35 14.73 4.96
N LEU A 112 2.07 14.32 3.91
CA LEU A 112 2.78 15.25 3.04
C LEU A 112 1.80 16.23 2.36
N LEU A 113 0.67 15.74 1.85
CA LEU A 113 -0.35 16.59 1.24
C LEU A 113 -1.03 17.50 2.26
N ALA A 114 -1.37 16.99 3.45
CA ALA A 114 -2.02 17.78 4.49
C ALA A 114 -1.16 18.95 5.00
N TRP A 115 0.17 18.77 5.04
CA TRP A 115 1.12 19.80 5.47
C TRP A 115 1.72 20.64 4.35
N HIS A 116 1.42 20.36 3.08
CA HIS A 116 1.99 21.13 1.98
C HIS A 116 1.30 22.50 1.85
N PRO A 117 2.04 23.63 1.87
CA PRO A 117 1.42 24.97 1.76
C PRO A 117 0.59 25.15 0.49
N GLU A 118 1.05 24.60 -0.63
CA GLU A 118 0.31 24.61 -1.90
C GLU A 118 -0.99 23.81 -1.84
N ALA A 119 -1.01 22.67 -1.15
CA ALA A 119 -2.23 21.87 -1.02
C ALA A 119 -3.30 22.64 -0.22
N LEU A 120 -2.90 23.35 0.84
CA LEU A 120 -3.81 24.20 1.60
C LEU A 120 -4.36 25.38 0.78
N ARG A 121 -3.58 25.91 -0.17
CA ARG A 121 -4.06 26.92 -1.12
C ARG A 121 -5.13 26.38 -2.07
N ARG A 122 -5.01 25.12 -2.52
CA ARG A 122 -5.98 24.47 -3.43
C ARG A 122 -7.35 24.23 -2.80
N LEU A 123 -7.44 24.20 -1.47
CA LEU A 123 -8.67 23.96 -0.73
C LEU A 123 -9.45 25.24 -0.39
N ARG A 124 -8.87 26.41 -0.65
CA ARG A 124 -9.49 27.72 -0.43
C ARG A 124 -10.05 28.26 -1.74
#